data_AF-A0A1B9AIL5-F1
#
_entry.id   AF-A0A1B9AIL5-F1
#
_cell.length_a   1.000
_cell.length_b   1.000
_cell.length_c   1.000
_cell.angle_alpha   90.00
_cell.angle_beta   90.00
_cell.angle_gamma   90.00
#
_symmetry.space_group_name_H-M   'P 1'
#
loop_
_entity.id
_entity.type
_entity.pdbx_description
1 polymer ?
#
loop_
_entity_poly.entity_id
_entity_poly.type
_entity_poly.pdbx_seq_one_letter_code
_entity_poly.pdbx_strand_id
1 'polypeptide(L)'
;MKCSDFVHWLCYDDINSFYLNFQWTNWREEVKSTEGNKGILIYPFLWAEGEEIDFRKRSIVPIGELWELNISNKMKLNGHL
;
A
#
# COMPACT_ATOMS: atom_id res chain seq x y z
N MET A 1 16.28 12.90 5.68
CA MET A 1 16.41 11.90 6.75
C MET A 1 17.71 11.15 6.53
N LYS A 2 18.64 11.14 7.49
CA LYS A 2 19.84 10.30 7.37
C LYS A 2 19.43 8.84 7.65
N CYS A 3 20.17 7.87 7.10
CA CYS A 3 19.89 6.46 7.32
C CYS A 3 19.89 6.09 8.82
N SER A 4 20.78 6.70 9.61
CA SER A 4 20.84 6.55 11.08
C SER A 4 19.53 6.95 11.76
N ASP A 5 18.89 8.02 11.31
CA ASP A 5 17.69 8.56 11.93
C ASP A 5 16.49 7.63 11.64
N PHE A 6 16.46 7.03 10.44
CA PHE A 6 15.44 6.05 10.06
C PHE A 6 15.56 4.76 10.87
N VAL A 7 16.79 4.24 11.04
CA VAL A 7 17.02 3.02 11.83
C VAL A 7 16.72 3.27 13.31
N HIS A 8 17.11 4.44 13.85
CA HIS A 8 16.73 4.83 15.20
C HIS A 8 15.20 4.90 15.36
N TRP A 9 14.50 5.54 14.43
CA TRP A 9 13.05 5.59 14.41
C TRP A 9 12.42 4.18 14.40
N LEU A 10 12.91 3.26 13.56
CA LEU A 10 12.43 1.87 13.54
C LEU A 10 12.61 1.12 14.88
N CYS A 11 13.67 1.41 15.63
CA CYS A 11 13.96 0.70 16.87
C CYS A 11 13.25 1.28 18.10
N TYR A 12 12.90 2.58 18.07
CA TYR A 12 12.45 3.30 19.25
C TYR A 12 11.01 3.83 19.16
N ASP A 13 10.43 3.94 17.97
CA ASP A 13 9.04 4.38 17.79
C ASP A 13 8.06 3.20 17.61
N ASP A 14 6.78 3.49 17.84
CA ASP A 14 5.71 2.51 17.65
C ASP A 14 5.35 2.37 16.17
N ILE A 15 6.05 1.45 15.51
CA ILE A 15 5.80 1.03 14.14
C ILE A 15 4.32 0.63 13.95
N ASN A 16 3.65 0.07 14.96
CA ASN A 16 2.25 -0.32 14.83
C ASN A 16 1.35 0.90 14.66
N SER A 17 1.59 1.97 15.42
CA SER A 17 0.88 3.24 15.28
C SER A 17 1.09 3.86 13.89
N PHE A 18 2.31 3.78 13.33
CA PHE A 18 2.58 4.26 11.98
C PHE A 18 1.78 3.52 10.91
N TYR A 19 1.73 2.19 11.00
CA TYR A 19 1.02 1.37 10.01
C TYR A 19 -0.48 1.24 10.24
N LEU A 20 -1.02 1.77 11.34
CA LEU A 20 -2.41 1.57 11.75
C LEU A 20 -3.40 1.96 10.64
N ASN A 21 -3.17 3.10 9.98
CA ASN A 21 -4.05 3.60 8.92
C ASN A 21 -3.90 2.85 7.57
N PHE A 22 -2.92 1.95 7.47
CA PHE A 22 -2.68 1.09 6.30
C PHE A 22 -3.16 -0.35 6.52
N GLN A 23 -3.73 -0.64 7.69
CA GLN A 23 -4.21 -1.95 8.07
C GLN A 23 -5.74 -1.93 8.06
N TRP A 24 -6.35 -2.76 7.22
CA TRP A 24 -7.79 -2.93 7.21
C TRP A 24 -8.24 -4.09 8.11
N THR A 25 -9.52 -4.14 8.43
CA THR A 25 -10.12 -5.26 9.17
C THR A 25 -9.78 -6.60 8.48
N ASN A 26 -9.14 -7.52 9.22
CA ASN A 26 -8.68 -8.85 8.76
C ASN A 26 -7.58 -8.82 7.66
N TRP A 27 -6.78 -7.76 7.57
CA TRP A 27 -5.71 -7.66 6.58
C TRP A 27 -4.68 -8.80 6.67
N ARG A 28 -4.40 -9.32 7.87
CA ARG A 28 -3.40 -10.38 8.06
C ARG A 28 -3.86 -11.68 7.40
N GLU A 29 -5.13 -12.02 7.54
CA GLU A 29 -5.76 -13.20 6.95
C GLU A 29 -5.79 -13.08 5.43
N GLU A 30 -6.17 -11.90 4.91
CA GLU A 30 -6.23 -11.63 3.47
C GLU A 30 -4.83 -11.70 2.84
N VAL A 31 -3.83 -11.06 3.46
CA VAL A 31 -2.42 -11.13 3.00
C VAL A 31 -1.88 -12.55 3.10
N LYS A 32 -2.17 -13.29 4.18
CA LYS A 32 -1.75 -14.69 4.33
C LYS A 32 -2.34 -15.60 3.27
N SER A 33 -3.54 -15.29 2.78
CA SER A 33 -4.20 -16.03 1.70
C SER A 33 -3.68 -15.69 0.30
N THR A 34 -2.87 -14.63 0.17
CA THR A 34 -2.35 -14.16 -1.12
C THR A 34 -1.10 -14.94 -1.53
N GLU A 35 -1.10 -15.49 -2.74
CA GLU A 35 0.07 -16.19 -3.31
C GLU A 35 1.23 -15.22 -3.58
N GLY A 36 2.48 -15.68 -3.50
CA GLY A 36 3.66 -14.82 -3.65
C GLY A 36 3.85 -14.19 -5.03
N ASN A 37 3.10 -14.61 -6.04
CA ASN A 37 3.05 -14.03 -7.39
C ASN A 37 1.85 -13.10 -7.61
N LYS A 38 1.06 -12.85 -6.57
CA LYS A 38 -0.12 -11.98 -6.58
C LYS A 38 0.05 -10.85 -5.56
N GLY A 39 -0.81 -9.85 -5.65
CA GLY A 39 -0.92 -8.78 -4.68
C GLY A 39 -2.34 -8.25 -4.59
N ILE A 40 -2.56 -7.34 -3.63
CA ILE A 40 -3.88 -6.76 -3.36
C ILE A 40 -3.97 -5.39 -4.06
N LEU A 41 -4.80 -5.30 -5.09
CA LEU A 41 -5.19 -4.04 -5.70
C LEU A 41 -6.22 -3.36 -4.80
N ILE A 42 -5.99 -2.08 -4.48
CA ILE A 42 -6.89 -1.25 -3.68
C ILE A 42 -7.41 -0.10 -4.55
N TYR A 43 -8.73 0.07 -4.61
CA TYR A 43 -9.40 1.12 -5.37
C TYR A 43 -10.44 1.91 -4.54
N PRO A 44 -10.44 3.25 -4.57
CA PRO A 44 -9.46 4.13 -5.20
C PRO A 44 -8.02 3.88 -4.69
N PHE A 45 -7.01 4.17 -5.51
CA PHE A 45 -5.61 3.90 -5.16
C PHE A 45 -5.21 4.58 -3.85
N LEU A 46 -4.30 3.99 -3.07
CA LEU A 46 -3.92 4.50 -1.73
C LEU A 46 -3.46 5.98 -1.72
N TRP A 47 -2.88 6.46 -2.81
CA TRP A 47 -2.47 7.86 -2.99
C TRP A 47 -3.59 8.79 -3.48
N ALA A 48 -4.73 8.22 -3.92
CA ALA A 48 -5.88 8.97 -4.37
C ALA A 48 -6.83 9.26 -3.20
N GLU A 49 -7.53 10.39 -3.30
CA GLU A 49 -8.65 10.71 -2.42
C GLU A 49 -9.70 9.61 -2.51
N GLY A 50 -10.23 9.21 -1.35
CA GLY A 50 -11.17 8.11 -1.23
C GLY A 50 -11.45 7.81 0.23
N GLU A 51 -12.31 6.81 0.44
CA GLU A 51 -12.75 6.37 1.75
C GLU A 51 -11.59 5.82 2.61
N GLU A 52 -11.84 5.59 3.89
CA GLU A 52 -10.90 4.87 4.76
C GLU A 52 -10.60 3.49 4.19
N ILE A 53 -9.41 2.95 4.52
CA ILE A 53 -8.90 1.73 3.90
C ILE A 53 -9.88 0.56 4.02
N ASP A 54 -10.64 0.45 5.12
CA ASP A 54 -11.64 -0.61 5.34
C ASP A 54 -12.71 -0.66 4.25
N PHE A 55 -13.14 0.50 3.75
CA PHE A 55 -14.25 0.63 2.81
C PHE A 55 -13.81 0.62 1.34
N ARG A 56 -12.50 0.76 1.08
CA ARG A 56 -11.96 0.67 -0.28
C ARG A 56 -12.15 -0.72 -0.88
N LYS A 57 -12.40 -0.77 -2.18
CA LYS A 57 -12.50 -2.03 -2.91
C LYS A 57 -11.14 -2.70 -2.99
N ARG A 58 -11.10 -4.00 -2.74
CA ARG A 58 -9.90 -4.83 -2.80
C ARG A 58 -10.08 -5.99 -3.77
N SER A 59 -9.04 -6.34 -4.51
CA SER A 59 -8.99 -7.55 -5.33
C SER A 59 -7.59 -8.13 -5.37
N ILE A 60 -7.48 -9.46 -5.28
CA ILE A 60 -6.21 -10.17 -5.46
C ILE A 60 -5.95 -10.32 -6.97
N VAL A 61 -4.84 -9.75 -7.45
CA VAL A 61 -4.46 -9.70 -8.87
C VAL A 61 -3.01 -10.17 -9.05
N PRO A 62 -2.58 -10.57 -10.26
CA PRO A 62 -1.17 -10.84 -10.53
C PRO A 62 -0.28 -9.65 -10.18
N ILE A 63 0.91 -9.91 -9.61
CA ILE A 63 1.81 -8.83 -9.17
C ILE A 63 2.26 -7.91 -10.33
N GLY A 64 2.36 -8.45 -11.55
CA GLY A 64 2.68 -7.68 -12.76
C GLY A 64 1.62 -6.62 -13.08
N GLU A 65 0.34 -6.90 -12.83
CA GLU A 65 -0.74 -5.95 -13.05
C GLU A 65 -0.61 -4.74 -12.13
N LEU A 66 -0.28 -4.97 -10.84
CA LEU A 66 -0.02 -3.87 -9.90
C LEU A 66 1.16 -2.99 -10.35
N TRP A 67 2.22 -3.61 -10.87
CA TRP A 67 3.38 -2.89 -11.36
C TRP A 67 3.04 -2.01 -12.57
N GLU A 68 2.38 -2.59 -13.58
CA GLU A 68 1.96 -1.89 -14.79
C GLU A 68 1.01 -0.73 -14.48
N LEU A 69 0.02 -0.95 -13.60
CA LEU A 69 -0.92 0.09 -13.16
C LEU A 69 -0.19 1.25 -12.47
N ASN A 70 0.72 0.96 -11.53
CA ASN A 70 1.45 2.01 -10.81
C ASN A 70 2.39 2.80 -11.73
N ILE A 71 3.09 2.13 -12.66
CA ILE A 71 3.89 2.83 -13.68
C ILE A 71 3.01 3.71 -14.56
N SER A 72 1.89 3.17 -15.06
CA SER A 72 0.96 3.93 -15.91
C SER A 72 0.44 5.17 -15.18
N ASN A 73 0.03 5.03 -13.92
CA ASN A 73 -0.44 6.14 -13.10
C ASN A 73 0.65 7.16 -12.82
N LYS A 74 1.89 6.72 -12.53
CA LYS A 74 3.03 7.63 -12.37
C LYS A 74 3.25 8.47 -13.63
N MET A 75 3.21 7.86 -14.81
CA MET A 75 3.38 8.58 -16.08
C MET A 75 2.26 9.61 -16.30
N LYS A 76 1.01 9.25 -15.99
CA LYS A 76 -0.14 10.17 -16.11
C LYS A 76 -0.06 11.34 -15.13
N LEU A 77 0.29 11.08 -13.86
CA LEU A 77 0.41 12.11 -12.84
C LEU A 77 1.58 13.07 -13.12
N ASN A 78 2.69 12.56 -13.66
CA ASN A 78 3.85 13.38 -14.02
C ASN A 78 3.66 14.17 -15.32
N GLY A 79 2.75 13.75 -16.22
CA GLY A 79 2.43 14.47 -17.45
C GLY A 79 1.39 15.59 -17.29
N HIS A 80 0.87 15.78 -16.07
CA HIS A 80 -0.15 16.77 -15.74
C HIS A 80 0.32 17.80 -14.68
N LEU A 81 1.64 17.94 -14.49
CA LEU A 81 2.30 19.00 -13.72
C LEU A 81 3.23 19.81 -14.61
#